data_AF-A0A9X5YRE9-F1
#
_entry.id   AF-A0A9X5YRE9-F1
#
_cell.length_a   1.000
_cell.length_b   1.000
_cell.length_c   1.000
_cell.angle_alpha   90.00
_cell.angle_beta   90.00
_cell.angle_gamma   90.00
#
_symmetry.space_group_name_H-M   'P 1'
#
loop_
_entity.id
_entity.type
_entity.pdbx_description
1 polymer ?
#
loop_
_entity_poly.entity_id
_entity_poly.type
_entity_poly.pdbx_seq_one_letter_code
_entity_poly.pdbx_strand_id
1 'polypeptide(L)'
;MMRSIGRSRGLRALSVLASACALALTAVLSPVAPAAPAEATDRKVRVSDEAYYSRYNLEALHAQGYTGEGVTIAVIDGRIDTSIPELQGADIVDKSPCAAPVDAESDEHATYIAQLLVAPDFGIAPKATIYNYVSILDAQKSSDDCSLGTASPAGRAKLDYLIEQAINDGADIISISSTYKKPQSQEMRWAISRATVSGVPIVAGAGNDRTRDPDNSLGMWGGVIGVSALDKDGNFADYSNYGEGVTVSAVGVVVGRSTLDNQLKEVSGTSFAAPMVAGFLALAWQRFGGGEVSVYQLLQAVLATAWGTNGQWNERTGYGEINPAALLAADPSQYPEEIPLLEKGSRFAFHGDDLYDYYYGLANPRDVLNDDWYVYRGVDEESALSEGQGYEVHLGTSPLYHYQG
;
A
#
# COMPACT_ATOMS: atom_id res chain seq x y z
N MET A 1 68.29 41.61 6.91
CA MET A 1 67.28 42.49 6.30
C MET A 1 66.09 41.60 5.91
N MET A 2 64.91 41.87 6.50
CA MET A 2 63.53 41.60 6.00
C MET A 2 63.18 40.20 5.44
N ARG A 3 62.28 39.45 6.11
CA ARG A 3 60.82 39.29 5.82
C ARG A 3 60.56 38.50 4.51
N SER A 4 59.61 37.58 4.35
CA SER A 4 58.51 37.02 5.14
C SER A 4 57.78 35.99 4.22
N ILE A 5 56.84 35.23 4.79
CA ILE A 5 55.72 34.47 4.15
C ILE A 5 56.14 33.10 3.58
N GLY A 6 55.68 31.93 4.04
CA GLY A 6 54.42 31.57 4.69
C GLY A 6 53.56 30.75 3.71
N ARG A 7 53.69 29.41 3.71
CA ARG A 7 52.76 28.49 3.03
C ARG A 7 52.58 27.22 3.86
N SER A 8 51.45 27.16 4.58
CA SER A 8 50.92 25.94 5.16
C SER A 8 50.23 25.10 4.07
N ARG A 9 50.47 23.79 4.07
CA ARG A 9 49.73 22.80 3.27
C ARG A 9 48.57 22.28 4.10
N GLY A 10 47.34 22.55 3.66
CA GLY A 10 46.12 22.03 4.26
C GLY A 10 45.91 20.56 3.88
N LEU A 11 45.56 19.75 4.88
CA LEU A 11 45.02 18.40 4.70
C LEU A 11 43.57 18.49 4.17
N ARG A 12 43.27 17.68 3.15
CA ARG A 12 41.90 17.41 2.70
C ARG A 12 41.29 16.35 3.63
N ALA A 13 40.25 16.72 4.36
CA ALA A 13 39.37 15.79 5.05
C ALA A 13 38.16 15.48 4.15
N LEU A 14 37.89 14.19 3.97
CA LEU A 14 36.68 13.65 3.34
C LEU A 14 35.50 13.85 4.29
N SER A 15 34.49 14.59 3.85
CA SER A 15 33.21 14.75 4.53
C SER A 15 32.23 13.66 4.10
N VAL A 16 31.86 12.79 5.03
CA VAL A 16 30.70 11.89 4.95
C VAL A 16 29.50 12.66 5.51
N LEU A 17 28.47 12.89 4.70
CA LEU A 17 27.19 13.44 5.15
C LEU A 17 26.21 12.30 5.34
N ALA A 18 25.96 11.95 6.60
CA ALA A 18 24.80 11.18 7.02
C ALA A 18 23.68 12.16 7.37
N SER A 19 22.58 12.15 6.63
CA SER A 19 21.35 12.88 6.99
C SER A 19 20.56 12.06 7.99
N ALA A 20 20.61 12.46 9.26
CA ALA A 20 19.64 12.06 10.28
C ALA A 20 18.57 13.16 10.37
N CYS A 21 17.31 12.81 10.12
CA CYS A 21 16.18 13.72 10.36
C CYS A 21 15.96 13.85 11.87
N ALA A 22 16.31 15.01 12.42
CA ALA A 22 15.91 15.42 13.75
C ALA A 22 14.60 16.23 13.65
N LEU A 23 13.50 15.67 14.15
CA LEU A 23 12.27 16.43 14.40
C LEU A 23 12.42 17.19 15.73
N ALA A 24 12.38 18.52 15.65
CA ALA A 24 12.40 19.41 16.80
C ALA A 24 11.01 19.46 17.46
N LEU A 25 10.88 18.91 18.67
CA LEU A 25 9.75 19.19 19.56
C LEU A 25 10.08 20.38 20.47
N THR A 26 9.28 21.44 20.39
CA THR A 26 9.22 22.45 21.45
C THR A 26 8.11 22.05 22.41
N ALA A 27 8.49 21.61 23.61
CA ALA A 27 7.55 21.30 24.69
C ALA A 27 7.12 22.60 25.38
N VAL A 28 5.84 22.98 25.23
CA VAL A 28 5.20 23.99 26.08
C VAL A 28 4.71 23.27 27.34
N LEU A 29 5.37 23.49 28.48
CA LEU A 29 4.96 22.99 29.78
C LEU A 29 3.70 23.73 30.25
N SER A 30 2.54 23.07 30.15
CA SER A 30 1.34 23.46 30.91
C SER A 30 1.32 22.78 32.28
N PRO A 31 0.73 23.41 33.31
CA PRO A 31 0.64 22.82 34.65
C PRO A 31 -0.26 21.59 34.65
N VAL A 32 0.29 20.48 35.15
CA VAL A 32 -0.37 19.18 35.28
C VAL A 32 -1.53 19.30 36.29
N ALA A 33 -2.77 19.20 35.80
CA ALA A 33 -3.91 18.86 36.63
C ALA A 33 -3.79 17.37 37.04
N PRO A 34 -4.22 16.97 38.25
CA PRO A 34 -4.17 15.58 38.67
C PRO A 34 -4.94 14.72 37.67
N ALA A 35 -4.24 13.73 37.10
CA ALA A 35 -4.81 12.76 36.19
C ALA A 35 -6.01 12.09 36.87
N ALA A 36 -7.17 12.11 36.19
CA ALA A 36 -8.29 11.25 36.55
C ALA A 36 -7.79 9.79 36.60
N PRO A 37 -8.30 8.95 37.53
CA PRO A 37 -7.89 7.56 37.58
C PRO A 37 -8.11 6.91 36.22
N ALA A 38 -7.10 6.17 35.75
CA ALA A 38 -7.19 5.36 34.55
C ALA A 38 -8.31 4.33 34.75
N GLU A 39 -9.50 4.59 34.22
CA GLU A 39 -10.44 3.52 33.92
C GLU A 39 -9.78 2.69 32.82
N ALA A 40 -9.22 1.54 33.21
CA ALA A 40 -9.02 0.45 32.29
C ALA A 40 -10.40 0.12 31.71
N THR A 41 -10.69 0.64 30.51
CA THR A 41 -11.96 0.33 29.87
C THR A 41 -11.83 -1.07 29.27
N ASP A 42 -12.29 -2.07 30.04
CA ASP A 42 -12.54 -3.45 29.58
C ASP A 42 -13.57 -3.53 28.43
N ARG A 43 -14.06 -2.39 27.94
CA ARG A 43 -15.00 -2.34 26.81
C ARG A 43 -14.25 -2.56 25.50
N LYS A 44 -14.88 -3.31 24.59
CA LYS A 44 -14.47 -3.37 23.19
C LYS A 44 -14.85 -2.09 22.44
N VAL A 45 -14.18 -1.86 21.30
CA VAL A 45 -14.64 -0.93 20.27
C VAL A 45 -16.08 -1.29 19.85
N ARG A 46 -16.92 -0.28 19.63
CA ARG A 46 -18.28 -0.45 19.12
C ARG A 46 -18.40 0.29 17.80
N VAL A 47 -19.33 -0.14 16.97
CA VAL A 47 -19.75 0.57 15.74
C VAL A 47 -19.99 2.07 15.97
N SER A 48 -20.56 2.47 17.11
CA SER A 48 -20.82 3.89 17.42
C SER A 48 -19.55 4.72 17.65
N ASP A 49 -18.42 4.07 17.91
CA ASP A 49 -17.13 4.75 18.07
C ASP A 49 -16.49 5.03 16.69
N GLU A 50 -16.98 4.38 15.62
CA GLU A 50 -16.38 4.40 14.28
C GLU A 50 -17.20 5.26 13.31
N ALA A 51 -16.77 6.52 13.11
CA ALA A 51 -17.50 7.49 12.27
C ALA A 51 -17.73 6.97 10.83
N TYR A 52 -16.76 6.23 10.27
CA TYR A 52 -16.86 5.66 8.93
C TYR A 52 -18.04 4.68 8.80
N TYR A 53 -18.40 3.96 9.87
CA TYR A 53 -19.40 2.89 9.79
C TYR A 53 -20.78 3.42 9.37
N SER A 54 -21.19 4.53 9.99
CA SER A 54 -22.42 5.23 9.61
C SER A 54 -22.30 5.97 8.28
N ARG A 55 -21.15 6.62 8.02
CA ARG A 55 -20.90 7.40 6.80
C ARG A 55 -21.01 6.57 5.53
N TYR A 56 -20.45 5.36 5.55
CA TYR A 56 -20.44 4.44 4.41
C TYR A 56 -21.59 3.42 4.45
N ASN A 57 -22.53 3.56 5.39
CA ASN A 57 -23.71 2.71 5.53
C ASN A 57 -23.38 1.21 5.66
N LEU A 58 -22.31 0.87 6.40
CA LEU A 58 -21.82 -0.50 6.52
C LEU A 58 -22.85 -1.47 7.10
N GLU A 59 -23.70 -1.03 8.03
CA GLU A 59 -24.80 -1.86 8.57
C GLU A 59 -25.69 -2.41 7.46
N ALA A 60 -26.10 -1.55 6.52
CA ALA A 60 -26.96 -1.94 5.42
C ALA A 60 -26.24 -2.78 4.37
N LEU A 61 -24.93 -2.60 4.18
CA LEU A 61 -24.13 -3.43 3.28
C LEU A 61 -23.94 -4.83 3.85
N HIS A 62 -23.62 -4.93 5.14
CA HIS A 62 -23.51 -6.22 5.84
C HIS A 62 -24.85 -6.95 5.90
N ALA A 63 -25.96 -6.23 6.11
CA ALA A 63 -27.31 -6.81 6.09
C ALA A 63 -27.69 -7.38 4.70
N GLN A 64 -27.07 -6.90 3.62
CA GLN A 64 -27.20 -7.46 2.27
C GLN A 64 -26.25 -8.65 2.01
N GLY A 65 -25.39 -9.00 2.97
CA GLY A 65 -24.44 -10.10 2.86
C GLY A 65 -23.06 -9.71 2.31
N TYR A 66 -22.80 -8.43 2.06
CA TYR A 66 -21.46 -7.97 1.68
C TYR A 66 -20.59 -7.90 2.93
N THR A 67 -19.65 -8.84 3.05
CA THR A 67 -18.75 -8.96 4.20
C THR A 67 -17.31 -9.25 3.80
N GLY A 68 -17.01 -9.29 2.50
CA GLY A 68 -15.71 -9.67 1.95
C GLY A 68 -15.46 -11.18 1.99
N GLU A 69 -16.49 -12.00 2.17
CA GLU A 69 -16.36 -13.45 2.28
C GLU A 69 -15.76 -14.03 0.99
N GLY A 70 -14.70 -14.83 1.14
CA GLY A 70 -13.98 -15.44 0.02
C GLY A 70 -12.96 -14.54 -0.66
N VAL A 71 -12.71 -13.33 -0.14
CA VAL A 71 -11.71 -12.40 -0.66
C VAL A 71 -10.50 -12.34 0.26
N THR A 72 -9.31 -12.37 -0.33
CA THR A 72 -8.03 -12.27 0.37
C THR A 72 -7.42 -10.88 0.18
N ILE A 73 -7.16 -10.19 1.28
CA ILE A 73 -6.46 -8.90 1.31
C ILE A 73 -5.05 -9.14 1.83
N ALA A 74 -4.04 -8.91 0.99
CA ALA A 74 -2.67 -8.84 1.45
C ALA A 74 -2.42 -7.50 2.14
N VAL A 75 -2.03 -7.54 3.41
CA VAL A 75 -1.64 -6.36 4.20
C VAL A 75 -0.13 -6.40 4.36
N ILE A 76 0.57 -5.46 3.72
CA ILE A 76 2.02 -5.31 3.82
C ILE A 76 2.33 -4.14 4.77
N ASP A 77 2.62 -4.47 6.04
CA ASP A 77 2.83 -3.49 7.12
C ASP A 77 3.73 -4.10 8.22
N GLY A 78 3.44 -3.88 9.50
CA GLY A 78 4.00 -4.62 10.64
C GLY A 78 3.25 -5.92 10.99
N ARG A 79 3.64 -6.55 12.11
CA ARG A 79 2.98 -7.76 12.61
C ARG A 79 1.64 -7.43 13.26
N ILE A 80 0.60 -8.20 12.94
CA ILE A 80 -0.72 -8.05 13.55
C ILE A 80 -0.79 -8.84 14.84
N ASP A 81 -1.18 -8.20 15.95
CA ASP A 81 -1.51 -8.88 17.20
C ASP A 81 -2.94 -9.43 17.17
N THR A 82 -3.06 -10.71 16.85
CA THR A 82 -4.35 -11.42 16.79
C THR A 82 -4.90 -11.80 18.16
N SER A 83 -4.18 -11.51 19.26
CA SER A 83 -4.62 -11.85 20.62
C SER A 83 -5.60 -10.85 21.22
N ILE A 84 -5.77 -9.68 20.60
CA ILE A 84 -6.68 -8.65 21.10
C ILE A 84 -8.16 -9.08 20.99
N PRO A 85 -9.04 -8.63 21.90
CA PRO A 85 -10.46 -9.01 21.91
C PRO A 85 -11.22 -8.66 20.63
N GLU A 86 -10.83 -7.60 19.93
CA GLU A 86 -11.47 -7.09 18.71
C GLU A 86 -11.24 -8.01 17.50
N LEU A 87 -10.15 -8.78 17.48
CA LEU A 87 -9.79 -9.66 16.35
C LEU A 87 -10.12 -11.14 16.61
N GLN A 88 -10.73 -11.47 17.74
CA GLN A 88 -11.14 -12.84 18.03
C GLN A 88 -12.23 -13.30 17.05
N GLY A 89 -11.87 -14.26 16.19
CA GLY A 89 -12.75 -14.79 15.14
C GLY A 89 -12.51 -14.20 13.75
N ALA A 90 -11.59 -13.24 13.60
CA ALA A 90 -11.11 -12.80 12.30
C ALA A 90 -10.16 -13.84 11.67
N ASP A 91 -10.14 -13.91 10.33
CA ASP A 91 -9.23 -14.80 9.59
C ASP A 91 -7.97 -14.03 9.16
N ILE A 92 -6.86 -14.28 9.84
CA ILE A 92 -5.60 -13.58 9.66
C ILE A 92 -4.48 -14.61 9.64
N VAL A 93 -3.72 -14.65 8.54
CA VAL A 93 -2.64 -15.59 8.31
C VAL A 93 -1.33 -14.83 8.10
N ASP A 94 -0.32 -15.11 8.92
CA ASP A 94 1.03 -14.60 8.69
C ASP A 94 1.67 -15.36 7.51
N LYS A 95 2.02 -14.60 6.48
CA LYS A 95 2.64 -15.06 5.23
C LYS A 95 4.03 -14.47 5.03
N SER A 96 4.60 -13.85 6.07
CA SER A 96 5.95 -13.28 6.01
C SER A 96 6.97 -14.34 5.56
N PRO A 97 7.72 -14.10 4.47
CA PRO A 97 8.61 -15.12 3.88
C PRO A 97 9.90 -15.33 4.68
N CYS A 98 10.13 -14.52 5.71
CA CYS A 98 11.27 -14.58 6.60
C CYS A 98 10.91 -13.97 7.96
N ALA A 99 11.75 -14.22 8.98
CA ALA A 99 11.57 -13.65 10.30
C ALA A 99 11.80 -12.12 10.30
N ALA A 100 10.91 -11.38 10.96
CA ALA A 100 11.09 -9.95 11.17
C ALA A 100 11.28 -9.63 12.66
N PRO A 101 12.17 -8.68 13.01
CA PRO A 101 12.28 -8.19 14.39
C PRO A 101 10.95 -7.58 14.84
N VAL A 102 10.70 -7.59 16.15
CA VAL A 102 9.57 -6.85 16.73
C VAL A 102 9.80 -5.35 16.53
N ASP A 103 8.79 -4.66 16.03
CA ASP A 103 8.77 -3.21 15.89
C ASP A 103 7.43 -2.70 16.42
N ALA A 104 7.43 -2.22 17.68
CA ALA A 104 6.19 -1.94 18.39
C ALA A 104 5.30 -0.88 17.70
N GLU A 105 5.89 0.07 16.99
CA GLU A 105 5.16 1.10 16.24
C GLU A 105 4.51 0.49 14.99
N SER A 106 5.27 -0.27 14.21
CA SER A 106 4.77 -0.92 12.99
C SER A 106 3.75 -2.01 13.32
N ASP A 107 3.98 -2.78 14.38
CA ASP A 107 3.10 -3.86 14.83
C ASP A 107 1.77 -3.29 15.39
N GLU A 108 1.82 -2.19 16.16
CA GLU A 108 0.61 -1.48 16.59
C GLU A 108 -0.17 -0.94 15.39
N HIS A 109 0.53 -0.32 14.43
CA HIS A 109 -0.07 0.23 13.22
C HIS A 109 -0.79 -0.84 12.37
N ALA A 110 -0.14 -1.97 12.10
CA ALA A 110 -0.75 -3.11 11.41
C ALA A 110 -1.97 -3.66 12.16
N THR A 111 -1.91 -3.68 13.49
CA THR A 111 -3.04 -4.15 14.31
C THR A 111 -4.24 -3.22 14.25
N TYR A 112 -4.06 -1.90 14.16
CA TYR A 112 -5.16 -0.97 13.86
C TYR A 112 -5.76 -1.22 12.47
N ILE A 113 -4.91 -1.46 11.46
CA ILE A 113 -5.36 -1.79 10.09
C ILE A 113 -6.20 -3.08 10.08
N ALA A 114 -5.76 -4.12 10.80
CA ALA A 114 -6.49 -5.36 10.93
C ALA A 114 -7.87 -5.17 11.60
N GLN A 115 -7.93 -4.35 12.66
CA GLN A 115 -9.20 -4.01 13.31
C GLN A 115 -10.16 -3.33 12.32
N LEU A 116 -9.68 -2.33 11.58
CA LEU A 116 -10.45 -1.64 10.54
C LEU A 116 -10.98 -2.58 9.45
N LEU A 117 -10.16 -3.53 8.99
CA LEU A 117 -10.50 -4.42 7.89
C LEU A 117 -11.44 -5.56 8.32
N VAL A 118 -11.05 -6.33 9.33
CA VAL A 118 -11.63 -7.66 9.60
C VAL A 118 -12.13 -7.88 11.03
N ALA A 119 -12.19 -6.85 11.89
CA ALA A 119 -12.82 -7.03 13.21
C ALA A 119 -14.26 -7.51 13.03
N PRO A 120 -14.68 -8.63 13.65
CA PRO A 120 -16.02 -9.19 13.42
C PRO A 120 -17.18 -8.24 13.75
N ASP A 121 -16.98 -7.36 14.74
CA ASP A 121 -18.03 -6.47 15.25
C ASP A 121 -18.17 -5.16 14.44
N PHE A 122 -17.11 -4.67 13.81
CA PHE A 122 -17.09 -3.32 13.20
C PHE A 122 -16.20 -3.15 11.96
N GLY A 123 -15.43 -4.17 11.57
CA GLY A 123 -14.56 -4.12 10.40
C GLY A 123 -15.35 -3.94 9.10
N ILE A 124 -14.70 -3.40 8.07
CA ILE A 124 -15.31 -3.13 6.76
C ILE A 124 -15.65 -4.42 6.01
N ALA A 125 -14.78 -5.42 6.10
CA ALA A 125 -14.90 -6.70 5.43
C ALA A 125 -14.67 -7.83 6.46
N PRO A 126 -15.59 -8.01 7.44
CA PRO A 126 -15.35 -8.85 8.62
C PRO A 126 -15.19 -10.35 8.32
N LYS A 127 -15.43 -10.80 7.08
CA LYS A 127 -15.22 -12.18 6.63
C LYS A 127 -14.15 -12.31 5.53
N ALA A 128 -13.43 -11.24 5.19
CA ALA A 128 -12.26 -11.35 4.35
C ALA A 128 -11.11 -12.02 5.11
N THR A 129 -10.20 -12.64 4.38
CA THR A 129 -8.95 -13.19 4.93
C THR A 129 -7.85 -12.15 4.78
N ILE A 130 -7.12 -11.84 5.86
CA ILE A 130 -5.87 -11.07 5.76
C ILE A 130 -4.70 -12.03 5.58
N TYR A 131 -3.93 -11.82 4.52
CA TYR A 131 -2.55 -12.31 4.44
C TYR A 131 -1.61 -11.21 4.91
N ASN A 132 -0.98 -11.42 6.06
CA ASN A 132 -0.09 -10.45 6.67
C ASN A 132 1.36 -10.67 6.21
N TYR A 133 2.01 -9.59 5.77
CA TYR A 133 3.42 -9.58 5.40
C TYR A 133 4.15 -8.47 6.15
N VAL A 134 5.15 -8.85 6.95
CA VAL A 134 5.96 -7.86 7.67
C VAL A 134 7.04 -7.27 6.75
N SER A 135 6.95 -5.96 6.48
CA SER A 135 7.93 -5.21 5.72
C SER A 135 9.02 -4.62 6.62
N ILE A 136 10.29 -4.81 6.26
CA ILE A 136 11.44 -4.30 7.02
C ILE A 136 12.00 -3.05 6.32
N LEU A 137 11.65 -1.88 6.85
CA LEU A 137 12.11 -0.60 6.31
C LEU A 137 13.58 -0.30 6.62
N ASP A 138 14.10 -0.83 7.73
CA ASP A 138 15.51 -0.70 8.12
C ASP A 138 16.22 -2.05 7.96
N ALA A 139 16.91 -2.20 6.83
CA ALA A 139 17.60 -3.42 6.49
C ALA A 139 18.71 -3.82 7.47
N GLN A 140 19.17 -2.91 8.35
CA GLN A 140 20.11 -3.25 9.43
C GLN A 140 19.46 -4.06 10.56
N LYS A 141 18.13 -4.03 10.67
CA LYS A 141 17.37 -4.83 11.63
C LYS A 141 16.92 -6.17 11.05
N SER A 142 17.24 -6.44 9.78
CA SER A 142 16.85 -7.67 9.10
C SER A 142 17.56 -8.89 9.65
N SER A 143 16.87 -10.04 9.64
CA SER A 143 17.48 -11.33 9.93
C SER A 143 18.14 -11.94 8.69
N ASP A 144 18.99 -12.95 8.91
CA ASP A 144 19.76 -13.61 7.85
C ASP A 144 18.87 -14.35 6.83
N ASP A 145 17.72 -14.90 7.26
CA ASP A 145 16.77 -15.60 6.40
C ASP A 145 15.99 -14.67 5.46
N CYS A 146 15.94 -13.37 5.75
CA CYS A 146 15.42 -12.37 4.83
C CYS A 146 16.41 -11.99 3.70
N SER A 147 17.67 -12.40 3.81
CA SER A 147 18.72 -11.99 2.87
C SER A 147 18.60 -12.72 1.53
N LEU A 148 18.69 -11.96 0.42
CA LEU A 148 18.92 -12.49 -0.93
C LEU A 148 20.40 -12.37 -1.33
N GLY A 149 21.30 -12.32 -0.34
CA GLY A 149 22.73 -12.07 -0.51
C GLY A 149 23.15 -10.74 0.12
N THR A 150 24.47 -10.51 0.16
CA THR A 150 25.07 -9.39 0.90
C THR A 150 24.63 -8.00 0.44
N ALA A 151 24.19 -7.86 -0.82
CA ALA A 151 23.66 -6.60 -1.36
C ALA A 151 22.17 -6.35 -1.03
N SER A 152 21.45 -7.37 -0.58
CA SER A 152 20.01 -7.30 -0.25
C SER A 152 19.73 -8.02 1.09
N PRO A 153 20.24 -7.50 2.22
CA PRO A 153 20.12 -8.16 3.54
C PRO A 153 18.67 -8.30 4.03
N ALA A 154 17.76 -7.43 3.58
CA ALA A 154 16.31 -7.54 3.83
C ALA A 154 15.52 -7.96 2.58
N GLY A 155 16.17 -8.59 1.59
CA GLY A 155 15.62 -8.84 0.26
C GLY A 155 14.19 -9.38 0.24
N ARG A 156 13.89 -10.41 1.04
CA ARG A 156 12.55 -11.04 1.11
C ARG A 156 11.51 -10.23 1.89
N ALA A 157 11.94 -9.26 2.68
CA ALA A 157 11.08 -8.35 3.45
C ALA A 157 11.00 -6.94 2.82
N LYS A 158 11.51 -6.77 1.60
CA LYS A 158 11.33 -5.54 0.83
C LYS A 158 9.92 -5.49 0.25
N LEU A 159 9.41 -4.27 0.12
CA LEU A 159 8.06 -4.02 -0.38
C LEU A 159 7.80 -4.61 -1.76
N ASP A 160 8.73 -4.44 -2.71
CA ASP A 160 8.66 -5.02 -4.06
C ASP A 160 8.55 -6.55 -4.02
N TYR A 161 9.42 -7.23 -3.25
CA TYR A 161 9.35 -8.67 -3.07
C TYR A 161 8.03 -9.14 -2.43
N LEU A 162 7.52 -8.39 -1.44
CA LEU A 162 6.28 -8.74 -0.75
C LEU A 162 5.03 -8.55 -1.61
N ILE A 163 5.03 -7.57 -2.53
CA ILE A 163 3.99 -7.44 -3.56
C ILE A 163 3.97 -8.71 -4.43
N GLU A 164 5.14 -9.12 -4.92
CA GLU A 164 5.30 -10.33 -5.73
C GLU A 164 4.86 -11.59 -4.97
N GLN A 165 5.26 -11.70 -3.69
CA GLN A 165 4.86 -12.81 -2.82
C GLN A 165 3.34 -12.84 -2.60
N ALA A 166 2.71 -11.69 -2.39
CA ALA A 166 1.26 -11.61 -2.23
C ALA A 166 0.51 -12.09 -3.49
N ILE A 167 1.03 -11.78 -4.67
CA ILE A 167 0.45 -12.26 -5.94
C ILE A 167 0.64 -13.78 -6.07
N ASN A 168 1.83 -14.30 -5.77
CA ASN A 168 2.08 -15.75 -5.77
C ASN A 168 1.16 -16.50 -4.78
N ASP A 169 0.90 -15.89 -3.63
CA ASP A 169 0.02 -16.46 -2.61
C ASP A 169 -1.47 -16.37 -2.97
N GLY A 170 -1.82 -15.69 -4.07
CA GLY A 170 -3.19 -15.58 -4.57
C GLY A 170 -4.02 -14.50 -3.89
N ALA A 171 -3.40 -13.40 -3.44
CA ALA A 171 -4.13 -12.26 -2.92
C ALA A 171 -5.00 -11.60 -4.00
N ASP A 172 -6.23 -11.24 -3.66
CA ASP A 172 -7.13 -10.52 -4.56
C ASP A 172 -6.83 -9.02 -4.58
N ILE A 173 -6.41 -8.47 -3.44
CA ILE A 173 -6.15 -7.03 -3.23
C ILE A 173 -4.89 -6.88 -2.38
N ILE A 174 -4.03 -5.91 -2.69
CA ILE A 174 -2.85 -5.58 -1.89
C ILE A 174 -3.05 -4.20 -1.25
N SER A 175 -2.99 -4.12 0.08
CA SER A 175 -3.06 -2.89 0.86
C SER A 175 -1.69 -2.56 1.45
N ILE A 176 -1.19 -1.36 1.14
CA ILE A 176 0.12 -0.87 1.58
C ILE A 176 -0.05 0.47 2.30
N SER A 177 0.30 0.49 3.58
CA SER A 177 0.11 1.66 4.44
C SER A 177 1.43 2.36 4.82
N SER A 178 2.46 2.18 3.98
CA SER A 178 3.80 2.76 4.15
C SER A 178 4.27 3.53 2.92
N THR A 179 5.29 4.37 3.10
CA THR A 179 5.97 5.07 2.00
C THR A 179 7.13 4.25 1.45
N TYR A 180 7.62 4.64 0.29
CA TYR A 180 8.63 3.90 -0.46
C TYR A 180 9.92 4.71 -0.65
N LYS A 181 11.08 4.15 -0.29
CA LYS A 181 12.35 4.90 -0.22
C LYS A 181 13.03 5.18 -1.56
N LYS A 182 12.63 4.51 -2.66
CA LYS A 182 13.39 4.53 -3.93
C LYS A 182 12.49 4.67 -5.17
N PRO A 183 11.93 5.85 -5.46
CA PRO A 183 11.00 6.11 -6.60
C PRO A 183 11.37 5.61 -8.00
N GLN A 184 12.58 5.08 -8.20
CA GLN A 184 13.12 4.63 -9.49
C GLN A 184 13.60 3.17 -9.43
N SER A 185 13.08 2.36 -8.51
CA SER A 185 13.42 0.93 -8.45
C SER A 185 12.80 0.16 -9.60
N GLN A 186 13.64 -0.64 -10.25
CA GLN A 186 13.21 -1.52 -11.33
C GLN A 186 12.42 -2.71 -10.79
N GLU A 187 12.78 -3.19 -9.60
CA GLU A 187 12.06 -4.27 -8.92
C GLU A 187 10.62 -3.85 -8.58
N MET A 188 10.44 -2.63 -8.06
CA MET A 188 9.11 -2.07 -7.81
C MET A 188 8.32 -1.86 -9.11
N ARG A 189 8.98 -1.39 -10.17
CA ARG A 189 8.36 -1.22 -11.49
C ARG A 189 7.74 -2.53 -11.97
N TRP A 190 8.49 -3.63 -11.93
CA TRP A 190 8.00 -4.92 -12.41
C TRP A 190 6.95 -5.55 -11.48
N ALA A 191 7.08 -5.38 -10.16
CA ALA A 191 6.05 -5.82 -9.21
C ALA A 191 4.70 -5.12 -9.45
N ILE A 192 4.71 -3.80 -9.72
CA ILE A 192 3.50 -3.05 -10.05
C ILE A 192 2.98 -3.43 -11.45
N SER A 193 3.86 -3.65 -12.43
CA SER A 193 3.46 -4.14 -13.75
C SER A 193 2.76 -5.49 -13.65
N ARG A 194 3.32 -6.43 -12.89
CA ARG A 194 2.74 -7.74 -12.62
C ARG A 194 1.38 -7.62 -11.96
N ALA A 195 1.29 -6.87 -10.86
CA ALA A 195 0.04 -6.68 -10.14
C ALA A 195 -1.07 -6.18 -11.08
N THR A 196 -0.72 -5.20 -11.92
CA THR A 196 -1.63 -4.61 -12.90
C THR A 196 -2.06 -5.62 -13.96
N VAL A 197 -1.12 -6.38 -14.56
CA VAL A 197 -1.41 -7.42 -15.56
C VAL A 197 -2.20 -8.58 -14.97
N SER A 198 -1.92 -8.96 -13.73
CA SER A 198 -2.59 -10.05 -13.01
C SER A 198 -3.97 -9.64 -12.49
N GLY A 199 -4.31 -8.35 -12.59
CA GLY A 199 -5.58 -7.83 -12.11
C GLY A 199 -5.70 -7.73 -10.58
N VAL A 200 -4.57 -7.64 -9.88
CA VAL A 200 -4.49 -7.50 -8.42
C VAL A 200 -4.25 -6.01 -8.10
N PRO A 201 -5.26 -5.23 -7.67
CA PRO A 201 -5.08 -3.83 -7.34
C PRO A 201 -4.15 -3.64 -6.14
N ILE A 202 -3.27 -2.65 -6.25
CA ILE A 202 -2.49 -2.14 -5.14
C ILE A 202 -3.15 -0.87 -4.63
N VAL A 203 -3.48 -0.81 -3.35
CA VAL A 203 -4.06 0.35 -2.67
C VAL A 203 -3.04 0.90 -1.70
N ALA A 204 -2.69 2.19 -1.84
CA ALA A 204 -1.63 2.79 -1.04
C ALA A 204 -2.01 4.17 -0.50
N GLY A 205 -1.58 4.46 0.73
CA GLY A 205 -1.78 5.78 1.34
C GLY A 205 -0.95 6.87 0.65
N ALA A 206 -1.48 8.08 0.52
CA ALA A 206 -0.75 9.21 -0.07
C ALA A 206 0.42 9.72 0.80
N GLY A 207 0.36 9.49 2.12
CA GLY A 207 1.30 9.98 3.13
C GLY A 207 0.78 11.22 3.88
N ASN A 208 1.45 11.59 4.98
CA ASN A 208 0.90 12.49 6.02
C ASN A 208 1.73 13.77 6.23
N ASP A 209 2.47 14.21 5.21
CA ASP A 209 3.42 15.33 5.31
C ASP A 209 2.88 16.65 4.73
N ARG A 210 1.58 16.71 4.39
CA ARG A 210 0.93 17.82 3.69
C ARG A 210 1.71 18.28 2.44
N THR A 211 2.33 17.33 1.75
CA THR A 211 3.23 17.56 0.63
C THR A 211 2.52 17.26 -0.69
N ARG A 212 2.76 18.12 -1.69
CA ARG A 212 2.29 17.91 -3.06
C ARG A 212 3.25 16.97 -3.79
N ASP A 213 2.73 15.88 -4.34
CA ASP A 213 3.48 14.91 -5.16
C ASP A 213 4.81 14.47 -4.54
N PRO A 214 4.79 13.86 -3.35
CA PRO A 214 5.99 13.39 -2.70
C PRO A 214 6.60 12.20 -3.46
N ASP A 215 7.91 12.24 -3.71
CA ASP A 215 8.57 11.21 -4.52
C ASP A 215 8.57 9.81 -3.88
N ASN A 216 8.27 9.69 -2.59
CA ASN A 216 8.19 8.43 -1.86
C ASN A 216 6.77 7.86 -1.79
N SER A 217 5.78 8.43 -2.48
CA SER A 217 4.42 7.87 -2.49
C SER A 217 4.24 6.84 -3.60
N LEU A 218 3.76 5.65 -3.23
CA LEU A 218 3.40 4.62 -4.21
C LEU A 218 2.26 5.04 -5.13
N GLY A 219 1.36 5.92 -4.68
CA GLY A 219 0.27 6.43 -5.51
C GLY A 219 0.75 7.16 -6.76
N MET A 220 2.00 7.59 -6.81
CA MET A 220 2.62 8.18 -8.00
C MET A 220 2.93 7.17 -9.11
N TRP A 221 2.95 5.87 -8.81
CA TRP A 221 3.11 4.83 -9.82
C TRP A 221 1.79 4.57 -10.52
N GLY A 222 1.82 4.48 -11.86
CA GLY A 222 0.67 4.05 -12.63
C GLY A 222 0.19 2.67 -12.17
N GLY A 223 -1.11 2.43 -12.20
CA GLY A 223 -1.73 1.19 -11.71
C GLY A 223 -1.96 1.13 -10.19
N VAL A 224 -1.33 1.98 -9.37
CA VAL A 224 -1.53 1.98 -7.90
C VAL A 224 -2.64 2.93 -7.48
N ILE A 225 -3.65 2.47 -6.76
CA ILE A 225 -4.72 3.32 -6.20
C ILE A 225 -4.17 4.11 -5.00
N GLY A 226 -3.72 5.34 -5.26
CA GLY A 226 -3.30 6.28 -4.22
C GLY A 226 -4.50 6.89 -3.49
N VAL A 227 -4.50 6.81 -2.16
CA VAL A 227 -5.63 7.23 -1.32
C VAL A 227 -5.24 8.39 -0.41
N SER A 228 -5.90 9.53 -0.56
CA SER A 228 -5.78 10.66 0.37
C SER A 228 -6.77 10.53 1.54
N ALA A 229 -6.47 11.21 2.64
CA ALA A 229 -7.26 11.12 3.87
C ALA A 229 -8.27 12.26 3.97
N LEU A 230 -9.46 11.89 4.46
CA LEU A 230 -10.49 12.80 4.93
C LEU A 230 -10.60 12.74 6.46
N ASP A 231 -11.04 13.83 7.07
CA ASP A 231 -11.49 13.81 8.46
C ASP A 231 -12.85 13.07 8.59
N LYS A 232 -13.32 12.91 9.83
CA LYS A 232 -14.61 12.24 10.13
C LYS A 232 -15.83 12.91 9.50
N ASP A 233 -15.74 14.19 9.17
CA ASP A 233 -16.83 14.98 8.59
C ASP A 233 -16.80 14.94 7.05
N GLY A 234 -15.72 14.37 6.47
CA GLY A 234 -15.52 14.24 5.03
C GLY A 234 -14.74 15.38 4.40
N ASN A 235 -14.13 16.26 5.20
CA ASN A 235 -13.25 17.30 4.67
C ASN A 235 -11.86 16.71 4.42
N PHE A 236 -11.15 17.25 3.43
CA PHE A 236 -9.75 16.89 3.20
C PHE A 236 -8.91 17.11 4.47
N ALA A 237 -8.19 16.08 4.92
CA ALA A 237 -7.41 16.15 6.14
C ALA A 237 -6.16 17.02 5.95
N ASP A 238 -5.89 17.93 6.88
CA ASP A 238 -4.81 18.92 6.76
C ASP A 238 -3.40 18.31 6.69
N TYR A 239 -3.23 17.07 7.15
CA TYR A 239 -1.96 16.34 7.06
C TYR A 239 -1.79 15.59 5.73
N SER A 240 -2.87 15.34 4.98
CA SER A 240 -2.81 14.45 3.82
C SER A 240 -1.91 15.05 2.74
N ASN A 241 -1.03 14.21 2.20
CA ASN A 241 -0.39 14.47 0.92
C ASN A 241 -1.44 14.51 -0.19
N TYR A 242 -1.11 15.20 -1.27
CA TYR A 242 -2.02 15.53 -2.37
C TYR A 242 -1.26 15.64 -3.69
N GLY A 243 -1.97 15.68 -4.81
CA GLY A 243 -1.38 15.81 -6.14
C GLY A 243 -1.75 14.67 -7.08
N GLU A 244 -0.96 14.51 -8.12
CA GLU A 244 -1.13 13.63 -9.28
C GLU A 244 -1.25 12.15 -8.90
N GLY A 245 -0.67 11.72 -7.78
CA GLY A 245 -0.78 10.35 -7.27
C GLY A 245 -2.10 10.02 -6.57
N VAL A 246 -2.96 11.00 -6.29
CA VAL A 246 -4.25 10.76 -5.61
C VAL A 246 -5.28 10.25 -6.61
N THR A 247 -5.87 9.10 -6.31
CA THR A 247 -6.90 8.44 -7.13
C THR A 247 -8.30 8.68 -6.58
N VAL A 248 -8.47 8.40 -5.30
CA VAL A 248 -9.70 8.57 -4.52
C VAL A 248 -9.33 9.00 -3.11
N SER A 249 -10.32 9.37 -2.31
CA SER A 249 -10.14 9.63 -0.89
C SER A 249 -11.04 8.73 -0.03
N ALA A 250 -10.67 8.56 1.23
CA ALA A 250 -11.50 7.91 2.24
C ALA A 250 -11.25 8.54 3.61
N VAL A 251 -12.11 8.23 4.59
CA VAL A 251 -11.93 8.68 5.97
C VAL A 251 -10.64 8.06 6.50
N GLY A 252 -9.73 8.91 6.98
CA GLY A 252 -8.44 8.51 7.52
C GLY A 252 -8.40 8.47 9.04
N VAL A 253 -9.56 8.45 9.73
CA VAL A 253 -9.67 8.46 11.19
C VAL A 253 -10.41 7.21 11.65
N VAL A 254 -9.83 6.48 12.61
CA VAL A 254 -10.37 5.23 13.15
C VAL A 254 -10.16 5.17 14.66
N VAL A 255 -11.00 4.42 15.37
CA VAL A 255 -10.87 4.13 16.79
C VAL A 255 -10.56 2.65 16.98
N GLY A 256 -9.40 2.32 17.54
CA GLY A 256 -9.02 0.93 17.79
C GLY A 256 -8.37 0.73 19.15
N ARG A 257 -8.11 -0.53 19.52
CA ARG A 257 -7.31 -0.88 20.69
C ARG A 257 -5.82 -0.77 20.38
N SER A 258 -5.11 -0.02 21.21
CA SER A 258 -3.65 0.05 21.24
C SER A 258 -3.06 -1.24 21.80
N THR A 259 -2.10 -1.84 21.10
CA THR A 259 -1.35 -3.00 21.60
C THR A 259 -0.32 -2.62 22.66
N LEU A 260 -0.02 -1.32 22.82
CA LEU A 260 0.99 -0.84 23.77
C LEU A 260 0.47 -0.71 25.20
N ASP A 261 -0.79 -0.26 25.36
CA ASP A 261 -1.38 0.04 26.67
C ASP A 261 -2.83 -0.46 26.82
N ASN A 262 -3.33 -1.22 25.84
CA ASN A 262 -4.70 -1.75 25.77
C ASN A 262 -5.81 -0.69 25.82
N GLN A 263 -5.49 0.60 25.66
CA GLN A 263 -6.49 1.66 25.61
C GLN A 263 -7.11 1.78 24.22
N LEU A 264 -8.36 2.23 24.17
CA LEU A 264 -8.97 2.64 22.91
C LEU A 264 -8.44 4.02 22.52
N LYS A 265 -7.91 4.14 21.31
CA LYS A 265 -7.32 5.37 20.78
C LYS A 265 -7.93 5.71 19.44
N GLU A 266 -8.20 7.00 19.25
CA GLU A 266 -8.45 7.58 17.93
C GLU A 266 -7.10 7.84 17.27
N VAL A 267 -6.90 7.25 16.10
CA VAL A 267 -5.68 7.42 15.29
C VAL A 267 -6.06 7.92 13.90
N SER A 268 -5.14 8.64 13.27
CA SER A 268 -5.41 9.23 11.96
C SER A 268 -4.21 9.13 11.00
N GLY A 269 -4.50 9.01 9.70
CA GLY A 269 -3.51 8.92 8.64
C GLY A 269 -4.09 8.39 7.33
N THR A 270 -3.42 8.69 6.21
CA THR A 270 -3.70 8.04 4.91
C THR A 270 -3.50 6.53 4.97
N SER A 271 -2.71 6.07 5.93
CA SER A 271 -2.48 4.66 6.26
C SER A 271 -3.73 3.93 6.77
N PHE A 272 -4.79 4.65 7.15
CA PHE A 272 -6.11 4.08 7.45
C PHE A 272 -7.11 4.32 6.31
N ALA A 273 -6.96 5.41 5.55
CA ALA A 273 -7.77 5.66 4.36
C ALA A 273 -7.54 4.60 3.26
N ALA A 274 -6.28 4.20 3.03
CA ALA A 274 -5.94 3.17 2.05
C ALA A 274 -6.57 1.79 2.34
N PRO A 275 -6.38 1.18 3.54
CA PRO A 275 -7.06 -0.07 3.87
C PRO A 275 -8.58 0.08 3.92
N MET A 276 -9.11 1.26 4.22
CA MET A 276 -10.55 1.49 4.09
C MET A 276 -11.05 1.29 2.65
N VAL A 277 -10.32 1.84 1.67
CA VAL A 277 -10.58 1.57 0.25
C VAL A 277 -10.41 0.09 -0.08
N ALA A 278 -9.33 -0.56 0.38
CA ALA A 278 -9.10 -1.99 0.16
C ALA A 278 -10.24 -2.87 0.72
N GLY A 279 -10.78 -2.54 1.90
CA GLY A 279 -11.93 -3.24 2.48
C GLY A 279 -13.20 -3.07 1.64
N PHE A 280 -13.48 -1.87 1.12
CA PHE A 280 -14.61 -1.67 0.22
C PHE A 280 -14.44 -2.36 -1.12
N LEU A 281 -13.20 -2.42 -1.64
CA LEU A 281 -12.89 -3.26 -2.78
C LEU A 281 -13.18 -4.73 -2.44
N ALA A 282 -12.82 -5.24 -1.27
CA ALA A 282 -13.13 -6.62 -0.90
C ALA A 282 -14.65 -6.92 -0.91
N LEU A 283 -15.49 -5.98 -0.48
CA LEU A 283 -16.95 -6.10 -0.64
C LEU A 283 -17.37 -6.20 -2.11
N ALA A 284 -16.74 -5.40 -2.98
CA ALA A 284 -17.01 -5.40 -4.41
C ALA A 284 -16.48 -6.66 -5.12
N TRP A 285 -15.31 -7.15 -4.73
CA TRP A 285 -14.74 -8.42 -5.21
C TRP A 285 -15.60 -9.61 -4.83
N GLN A 286 -16.17 -9.64 -3.63
CA GLN A 286 -17.15 -10.68 -3.26
C GLN A 286 -18.36 -10.70 -4.21
N ARG A 287 -18.79 -9.53 -4.69
CA ARG A 287 -19.95 -9.40 -5.57
C ARG A 287 -19.65 -9.67 -7.04
N PHE A 288 -18.53 -9.15 -7.54
CA PHE A 288 -18.21 -9.10 -8.96
C PHE A 288 -17.06 -10.03 -9.37
N GLY A 289 -16.22 -10.44 -8.42
CA GLY A 289 -15.05 -11.29 -8.65
C GLY A 289 -15.43 -12.67 -9.19
N GLY A 290 -14.59 -13.19 -10.08
CA GLY A 290 -14.79 -14.49 -10.74
C GLY A 290 -15.90 -14.52 -11.81
N GLY A 291 -16.52 -13.38 -12.11
CA GLY A 291 -17.55 -13.22 -13.15
C GLY A 291 -17.02 -12.61 -14.45
N GLU A 292 -17.92 -12.05 -15.26
CA GLU A 292 -17.61 -11.37 -16.54
C GLU A 292 -17.03 -9.95 -16.36
N VAL A 293 -16.98 -9.44 -15.12
CA VAL A 293 -16.44 -8.12 -14.80
C VAL A 293 -14.93 -8.23 -14.57
N SER A 294 -14.15 -7.48 -15.34
CA SER A 294 -12.72 -7.35 -15.09
C SER A 294 -12.41 -6.43 -13.91
N VAL A 295 -11.19 -6.56 -13.38
CA VAL A 295 -10.66 -5.59 -12.41
C VAL A 295 -10.67 -4.17 -12.98
N TYR A 296 -10.39 -3.98 -14.26
CA TYR A 296 -10.28 -2.65 -14.88
C TYR A 296 -11.64 -1.97 -14.94
N GLN A 297 -12.68 -2.73 -15.31
CA GLN A 297 -14.07 -2.29 -15.25
C GLN A 297 -14.51 -1.96 -13.83
N LEU A 298 -14.11 -2.77 -12.86
CA LEU A 298 -14.42 -2.51 -11.45
C LEU A 298 -13.73 -1.23 -10.95
N LEU A 299 -12.47 -1.01 -11.30
CA LEU A 299 -11.76 0.22 -10.98
C LEU A 299 -12.39 1.44 -11.65
N GLN A 300 -12.82 1.35 -12.91
CA GLN A 300 -13.59 2.42 -13.56
C GLN A 300 -14.89 2.73 -12.80
N ALA A 301 -15.59 1.70 -12.31
CA ALA A 301 -16.77 1.88 -11.48
C ALA A 301 -16.45 2.58 -10.15
N VAL A 302 -15.30 2.30 -9.51
CA VAL A 302 -14.84 3.02 -8.32
C VAL A 302 -14.70 4.51 -8.61
N LEU A 303 -14.04 4.87 -9.72
CA LEU A 303 -13.84 6.28 -10.11
C LEU A 303 -15.17 6.98 -10.43
N ALA A 304 -16.05 6.32 -11.16
CA ALA A 304 -17.32 6.88 -11.63
C ALA A 304 -18.35 7.05 -10.51
N THR A 305 -18.29 6.24 -9.45
CA THR A 305 -19.28 6.23 -8.35
C THR A 305 -18.85 7.05 -7.13
N ALA A 306 -17.59 7.50 -7.08
CA ALA A 306 -17.05 8.28 -6.00
C ALA A 306 -17.84 9.59 -5.75
N TRP A 307 -17.95 9.99 -4.48
CA TRP A 307 -18.67 11.19 -4.06
C TRP A 307 -17.89 12.49 -4.31
N GLY A 308 -18.64 13.56 -4.58
CA GLY A 308 -18.18 14.94 -4.40
C GLY A 308 -17.50 15.59 -5.61
N THR A 309 -17.22 14.84 -6.66
CA THR A 309 -16.48 15.34 -7.84
C THR A 309 -17.28 15.34 -9.14
N ASN A 310 -18.44 14.68 -9.18
CA ASN A 310 -19.18 14.40 -10.42
C ASN A 310 -18.27 13.80 -11.51
N GLY A 311 -17.35 12.91 -11.12
CA GLY A 311 -16.40 12.26 -12.02
C GLY A 311 -15.21 13.14 -12.47
N GLN A 312 -15.04 14.34 -11.90
CA GLN A 312 -13.91 15.22 -12.21
C GLN A 312 -12.76 15.04 -11.22
N TRP A 313 -11.59 14.68 -11.72
CA TRP A 313 -10.42 14.56 -10.87
C TRP A 313 -9.98 15.92 -10.29
N ASN A 314 -9.54 15.94 -9.02
CA ASN A 314 -8.83 17.05 -8.41
C ASN A 314 -7.65 16.57 -7.54
N GLU A 315 -6.69 17.44 -7.29
CA GLU A 315 -5.44 17.06 -6.59
C GLU A 315 -5.63 16.61 -5.15
N ARG A 316 -6.75 16.92 -4.48
CA ARG A 316 -6.95 16.61 -3.06
C ARG A 316 -7.66 15.30 -2.84
N THR A 317 -8.76 15.07 -3.53
CA THR A 317 -9.60 13.88 -3.35
C THR A 317 -9.57 12.94 -4.55
N GLY A 318 -8.79 13.26 -5.58
CA GLY A 318 -8.78 12.51 -6.83
C GLY A 318 -10.15 12.58 -7.51
N TYR A 319 -10.68 11.42 -7.89
CA TYR A 319 -12.05 11.27 -8.39
C TYR A 319 -13.10 11.36 -7.28
N GLY A 320 -12.71 11.57 -6.02
CA GLY A 320 -13.63 11.82 -4.92
C GLY A 320 -13.54 10.77 -3.84
N GLU A 321 -14.44 10.89 -2.86
CA GLU A 321 -14.51 9.93 -1.78
C GLU A 321 -15.14 8.62 -2.24
N ILE A 322 -14.54 7.49 -1.88
CA ILE A 322 -15.09 6.18 -2.22
C ILE A 322 -16.52 6.02 -1.72
N ASN A 323 -17.40 5.47 -2.56
CA ASN A 323 -18.81 5.27 -2.25
C ASN A 323 -19.18 3.79 -2.42
N PRO A 324 -19.04 2.96 -1.38
CA PRO A 324 -19.25 1.52 -1.49
C PRO A 324 -20.69 1.16 -1.86
N ALA A 325 -21.67 1.93 -1.40
CA ALA A 325 -23.07 1.67 -1.72
C ALA A 325 -23.38 1.87 -3.22
N ALA A 326 -22.89 2.96 -3.83
CA ALA A 326 -23.06 3.16 -5.26
C ALA A 326 -22.19 2.20 -6.10
N LEU A 327 -20.98 1.90 -5.65
CA LEU A 327 -20.11 0.91 -6.29
C LEU A 327 -20.78 -0.47 -6.37
N LEU A 328 -21.31 -0.96 -5.25
CA LEU A 328 -22.01 -2.25 -5.21
C LEU A 328 -23.32 -2.25 -5.99
N ALA A 329 -23.95 -1.10 -6.17
CA ALA A 329 -25.17 -0.95 -6.98
C ALA A 329 -24.89 -0.75 -8.48
N ALA A 330 -23.65 -0.46 -8.88
CA ALA A 330 -23.28 -0.22 -10.26
C ALA A 330 -23.30 -1.50 -11.10
N ASP A 331 -23.24 -1.31 -12.42
CA ASP A 331 -22.94 -2.35 -13.40
C ASP A 331 -21.55 -2.06 -14.00
N PRO A 332 -20.46 -2.66 -13.47
CA PRO A 332 -19.13 -2.39 -13.98
C PRO A 332 -18.92 -2.85 -15.43
N SER A 333 -19.69 -3.83 -15.92
CA SER A 333 -19.51 -4.40 -17.26
C SER A 333 -19.76 -3.41 -18.41
N GLN A 334 -20.39 -2.26 -18.10
CA GLN A 334 -20.61 -1.18 -19.05
C GLN A 334 -19.35 -0.34 -19.34
N TYR A 335 -18.32 -0.43 -18.50
CA TYR A 335 -17.08 0.32 -18.67
C TYR A 335 -16.14 -0.38 -19.66
N PRO A 336 -15.25 0.37 -20.34
CA PRO A 336 -14.28 -0.21 -21.25
C PRO A 336 -13.26 -1.08 -20.52
N GLU A 337 -12.75 -2.10 -21.22
CA GLU A 337 -11.66 -2.97 -20.79
C GLU A 337 -10.31 -2.26 -20.96
N GLU A 338 -10.14 -1.16 -20.24
CA GLU A 338 -8.96 -0.30 -20.28
C GLU A 338 -8.44 -0.10 -18.87
N ILE A 339 -7.15 -0.30 -18.67
CA ILE A 339 -6.49 -0.13 -17.37
C ILE A 339 -6.65 1.33 -16.95
N PRO A 340 -7.49 1.65 -15.95
CA PRO A 340 -7.54 3.01 -15.47
C PRO A 340 -6.24 3.27 -14.72
N LEU A 341 -5.79 4.53 -14.68
CA LEU A 341 -4.68 4.97 -13.83
C LEU A 341 -3.25 4.66 -14.33
N LEU A 342 -3.05 4.34 -15.62
CA LEU A 342 -1.70 4.13 -16.18
C LEU A 342 -0.84 5.39 -16.13
N GLU A 343 -1.42 6.54 -16.47
CA GLU A 343 -0.70 7.80 -16.47
C GLU A 343 -1.02 8.58 -15.19
N LYS A 344 -0.08 8.53 -14.23
CA LYS A 344 -0.15 9.30 -12.99
C LYS A 344 1.01 10.26 -12.90
N GLY A 345 0.72 11.51 -13.27
CA GLY A 345 1.71 12.56 -13.26
C GLY A 345 2.81 12.38 -14.29
N SER A 346 3.62 13.43 -14.47
CA SER A 346 4.67 13.48 -15.50
C SER A 346 6.06 13.09 -15.00
N ARG A 347 6.18 12.68 -13.72
CA ARG A 347 7.46 12.66 -13.00
C ARG A 347 8.06 11.29 -12.69
N PHE A 348 7.27 10.21 -12.74
CA PHE A 348 7.76 8.87 -12.40
C PHE A 348 7.72 7.91 -13.59
N ALA A 349 8.61 6.93 -13.53
CA ALA A 349 9.11 6.16 -14.66
C ALA A 349 8.22 4.97 -15.06
N PHE A 350 6.96 4.93 -14.60
CA PHE A 350 5.99 3.92 -14.97
C PHE A 350 5.09 4.45 -16.07
N HIS A 351 5.22 3.88 -17.25
CA HIS A 351 4.46 4.21 -18.44
C HIS A 351 3.76 2.96 -18.96
N GLY A 352 2.80 3.14 -19.88
CA GLY A 352 2.14 2.01 -20.54
C GLY A 352 3.15 1.01 -21.10
N ASP A 353 4.27 1.48 -21.65
CA ASP A 353 5.37 0.66 -22.17
C ASP A 353 5.92 -0.36 -21.16
N ASP A 354 5.94 -0.04 -19.86
CA ASP A 354 6.40 -0.97 -18.83
C ASP A 354 5.44 -2.16 -18.64
N LEU A 355 4.14 -1.96 -18.86
CA LEU A 355 3.19 -3.05 -18.89
C LEU A 355 3.36 -3.91 -20.13
N TYR A 356 3.60 -3.28 -21.28
CA TYR A 356 3.91 -3.99 -22.52
C TYR A 356 5.17 -4.84 -22.36
N ASP A 357 6.25 -4.26 -21.87
CA ASP A 357 7.51 -4.95 -21.68
C ASP A 357 7.38 -6.12 -20.71
N TYR A 358 6.65 -5.96 -19.62
CA TYR A 358 6.38 -7.06 -18.70
C TYR A 358 5.51 -8.15 -19.35
N TYR A 359 4.34 -7.78 -19.89
CA TYR A 359 3.37 -8.73 -20.48
C TYR A 359 3.97 -9.55 -21.62
N TYR A 360 4.81 -8.92 -22.45
CA TYR A 360 5.43 -9.55 -23.61
C TYR A 360 6.81 -10.18 -23.32
N GLY A 361 7.20 -10.28 -22.05
CA GLY A 361 8.42 -10.99 -21.62
C GLY A 361 9.72 -10.28 -22.00
N LEU A 362 9.73 -8.95 -22.06
CA LEU A 362 10.89 -8.13 -22.39
C LEU A 362 11.58 -7.54 -21.15
N ALA A 363 10.93 -7.52 -19.99
CA ALA A 363 11.53 -7.11 -18.73
C ALA A 363 12.79 -7.93 -18.42
N ASN A 364 13.84 -7.26 -17.96
CA ASN A 364 15.11 -7.92 -17.63
C ASN A 364 14.89 -8.89 -16.46
N PRO A 365 15.16 -10.20 -16.63
CA PRO A 365 14.94 -11.19 -15.57
C PRO A 365 15.74 -10.94 -14.29
N ARG A 366 16.81 -10.13 -14.34
CA ARG A 366 17.58 -9.73 -13.15
C ARG A 366 16.84 -8.77 -12.23
N ASP A 367 15.92 -8.01 -12.79
CA ASP A 367 15.15 -6.99 -12.09
C ASP A 367 13.75 -7.51 -11.68
N VAL A 368 13.29 -8.61 -12.27
CA VAL A 368 12.05 -9.30 -11.85
C VAL A 368 12.39 -10.25 -10.70
N LEU A 369 11.85 -9.98 -9.51
CA LEU A 369 12.15 -10.73 -8.29
C LEU A 369 10.93 -11.51 -7.81
N ASN A 370 11.13 -12.77 -7.42
CA ASN A 370 10.09 -13.59 -6.79
C ASN A 370 8.82 -13.78 -7.64
N ASP A 371 8.97 -13.72 -8.97
CA ASP A 371 7.88 -14.05 -9.88
C ASP A 371 7.91 -15.55 -10.18
N ASP A 372 6.77 -16.23 -10.13
CA ASP A 372 6.66 -17.67 -10.33
C ASP A 372 6.09 -18.08 -11.71
N TRP A 373 5.74 -17.10 -12.56
CA TRP A 373 5.19 -17.33 -13.89
C TRP A 373 5.87 -16.54 -15.00
N TYR A 374 6.75 -15.60 -14.67
CA TYR A 374 7.44 -14.81 -15.68
C TYR A 374 8.28 -15.67 -16.63
N VAL A 375 8.12 -15.40 -17.93
CA VAL A 375 8.88 -16.05 -19.00
C VAL A 375 9.57 -14.98 -19.82
N TYR A 376 10.90 -15.04 -19.88
CA TYR A 376 11.67 -14.10 -20.68
C TYR A 376 11.65 -14.49 -22.15
N ARG A 377 11.25 -13.56 -23.01
CA ARG A 377 11.03 -13.73 -24.45
C ARG A 377 11.80 -12.73 -25.32
N GLY A 378 12.58 -11.85 -24.70
CA GLY A 378 13.42 -10.88 -25.38
C GLY A 378 14.56 -11.49 -26.20
N VAL A 379 15.31 -10.65 -26.90
CA VAL A 379 16.47 -11.06 -27.72
C VAL A 379 17.82 -10.90 -27.01
N ASP A 380 17.87 -10.24 -25.86
CA ASP A 380 19.12 -10.05 -25.13
C ASP A 380 19.56 -11.36 -24.44
N GLU A 381 20.63 -11.95 -24.96
CA GLU A 381 21.24 -13.18 -24.47
C GLU A 381 21.87 -13.01 -23.08
N GLU A 382 22.34 -11.81 -22.72
CA GLU A 382 22.91 -11.57 -21.39
C GLU A 382 21.82 -11.64 -20.31
N SER A 383 20.66 -11.06 -20.59
CA SER A 383 19.46 -11.19 -19.75
C SER A 383 18.97 -12.64 -19.64
N ALA A 384 18.98 -13.39 -20.74
CA ALA A 384 18.60 -14.81 -20.77
C ALA A 384 19.53 -15.72 -19.96
N LEU A 385 20.82 -15.41 -19.94
CA LEU A 385 21.86 -16.18 -19.23
C LEU A 385 22.11 -15.66 -17.82
N SER A 386 21.30 -14.72 -17.33
CA SER A 386 21.50 -14.14 -16.02
C SER A 386 21.33 -15.20 -14.91
N GLU A 387 22.45 -15.68 -14.40
CA GLU A 387 22.51 -16.58 -13.25
C GLU A 387 21.86 -15.87 -12.05
N GLY A 388 20.65 -16.27 -11.67
CA GLY A 388 20.01 -15.66 -10.50
C GLY A 388 18.56 -16.06 -10.22
N GLN A 389 17.76 -16.33 -11.25
CA GLN A 389 16.31 -16.44 -11.02
C GLN A 389 15.62 -17.67 -11.63
N GLY A 390 16.31 -18.43 -12.49
CA GLY A 390 15.76 -19.71 -12.98
C GLY A 390 14.49 -19.59 -13.83
N TYR A 391 14.14 -18.39 -14.29
CA TYR A 391 12.99 -18.16 -15.17
C TYR A 391 13.09 -18.97 -16.46
N GLU A 392 11.93 -19.36 -16.98
CA GLU A 392 11.87 -19.97 -18.31
C GLU A 392 12.26 -18.92 -19.37
N VAL A 393 13.08 -19.35 -20.33
CA VAL A 393 13.58 -18.48 -21.40
C VAL A 393 13.18 -19.04 -22.76
N HIS A 394 12.54 -18.19 -23.55
CA HIS A 394 12.23 -18.42 -24.95
C HIS A 394 12.73 -17.26 -25.81
N LEU A 395 14.05 -17.20 -26.00
CA LEU A 395 14.74 -16.08 -26.65
C LEU A 395 14.13 -15.75 -28.03
N GLY A 396 13.85 -14.46 -28.24
CA GLY A 396 13.33 -13.93 -29.51
C GLY A 396 11.90 -14.33 -29.85
N THR A 397 11.13 -14.86 -28.89
CA THR A 397 9.74 -15.31 -29.12
C THR A 397 8.68 -14.31 -28.66
N SER A 398 9.09 -13.10 -28.26
CA SER A 398 8.13 -12.08 -27.81
C SER A 398 7.13 -11.77 -28.93
N PRO A 399 5.81 -11.83 -28.66
CA PRO A 399 4.79 -11.49 -29.65
C PRO A 399 4.96 -10.09 -30.25
N LEU A 400 5.57 -9.14 -29.52
CA LEU A 400 5.86 -7.79 -30.02
C LEU A 400 6.75 -7.78 -31.26
N TYR A 401 7.68 -8.74 -31.41
CA TYR A 401 8.53 -8.82 -32.60
C TYR A 401 7.77 -9.28 -33.86
N HIS A 402 6.54 -9.75 -33.68
CA HIS A 402 5.72 -10.34 -34.73
C HIS A 402 4.42 -9.57 -34.97
N TYR A 403 4.15 -8.52 -34.18
CA TYR A 403 3.10 -7.56 -34.47
C TYR A 403 3.49 -6.71 -35.68
N GLN A 404 2.87 -6.97 -36.83
CA GLN A 404 2.88 -6.07 -37.97
C GLN A 404 1.58 -5.25 -37.96
N GLY A 405 1.61 -4.10 -37.28
CA GLY A 405 0.64 -3.00 -37.47
C GLY A 405 -0.81 -3.28 -37.10
#